data_AF-A0A9D8AF17-F1
#
_entry.id   AF-A0A9D8AF17-F1
#
_cell.length_a   1.000
_cell.length_b   1.000
_cell.length_c   1.000
_cell.angle_alpha   90.00
_cell.angle_beta   90.00
_cell.angle_gamma   90.00
#
_symmetry.space_group_name_H-M   'P 1'
#
loop_
_entity.id
_entity.type
_entity.pdbx_description
1 polymer ?
#
loop_
_entity_poly.entity_id
_entity_poly.type
_entity_poly.pdbx_seq_one_letter_code
_entity_poly.pdbx_strand_id
1 'polypeptide(L)' 'MKKRVSVRKAFDVIRSGYDFVVGLFSNDMGIDLGTASTLAYIKGQGVVLCEPSVVAIQKGTSNVLAVGE' A
#
# COMPACT_ATOMS: atom_id res chain seq x y z
N MET A 1 -9.59 40.84 -6.45
CA MET A 1 -9.19 39.43 -6.69
C MET A 1 -8.25 38.79 -5.63
N LYS A 2 -7.99 39.38 -4.45
CA LYS A 2 -6.99 38.86 -3.48
C LYS A 2 -7.52 37.88 -2.40
N LYS A 3 -8.83 37.79 -2.16
CA LYS A 3 -9.40 36.93 -1.09
C LYS A 3 -9.41 35.43 -1.42
N ARG A 4 -9.29 35.04 -2.69
CA ARG A 4 -9.42 33.63 -3.16
C ARG A 4 -8.17 32.77 -2.88
N VAL A 5 -7.01 33.39 -2.65
CA VAL A 5 -5.73 32.71 -2.39
C VAL A 5 -5.55 32.35 -0.92
N SER A 6 -6.03 33.20 0.01
CA SER A 6 -5.84 33.01 1.46
C SER A 6 -6.58 31.79 2.01
N VAL A 7 -7.78 31.50 1.48
CA VAL A 7 -8.57 30.33 1.91
C VAL A 7 -7.87 29.03 1.51
N ARG A 8 -7.36 28.92 0.28
CA ARG A 8 -6.61 27.73 -0.18
C ARG A 8 -5.38 27.48 0.69
N LYS A 9 -4.64 28.54 1.02
CA LYS A 9 -3.45 28.45 1.86
C LYS A 9 -3.75 27.89 3.27
N ALA A 10 -4.89 28.25 3.86
CA ALA A 10 -5.32 27.68 5.14
C ALA A 10 -5.68 26.18 5.01
N PHE A 11 -6.36 25.80 3.93
CA PHE A 11 -6.66 24.39 3.63
C PHE A 11 -5.40 23.56 3.38
N ASP A 12 -4.41 24.12 2.68
CA ASP A 12 -3.15 23.44 2.37
C ASP A 12 -2.32 23.19 3.64
N VAL A 13 -2.35 24.10 4.61
CA VAL A 13 -1.70 23.93 5.91
C VAL A 13 -2.36 22.80 6.72
N ILE A 14 -3.70 22.76 6.76
CA ILE A 14 -4.45 21.70 7.45
C ILE A 14 -4.19 20.34 6.77
N ARG A 15 -4.22 20.29 5.43
CA ARG A 15 -3.89 19.09 4.66
C ARG A 15 -2.47 18.62 4.94
N SER A 16 -1.49 19.52 4.91
CA SER A 16 -0.09 19.19 5.18
C SER A 16 0.12 18.66 6.60
N GLY A 17 -0.59 19.19 7.60
CA GLY A 17 -0.56 18.66 8.96
C GLY A 17 -1.15 17.26 9.06
N TYR A 18 -2.27 17.00 8.37
CA TYR A 18 -2.87 15.67 8.29
C TYR A 18 -1.94 14.66 7.59
N ASP A 19 -1.39 15.03 6.43
CA ASP A 19 -0.48 14.19 5.65
C ASP A 19 0.79 13.84 6.45
N PHE A 20 1.33 14.79 7.21
CA PHE A 20 2.46 14.55 8.11
C PHE A 20 2.14 13.52 9.20
N VAL A 21 0.99 13.68 9.88
CA VAL A 21 0.57 12.76 10.93
C VAL A 21 0.32 11.36 10.35
N VAL A 22 -0.39 11.24 9.22
CA VAL A 22 -0.64 9.95 8.57
C VAL A 22 0.66 9.31 8.07
N GLY A 23 1.59 10.10 7.53
CA GLY A 23 2.89 9.61 7.07
C GLY A 23 3.72 9.00 8.19
N LEU A 24 3.69 9.56 9.41
CA LEU A 24 4.41 9.03 10.57
C LEU A 24 3.91 7.64 11.01
N PHE A 25 2.67 7.27 10.72
CA PHE A 25 2.10 5.95 11.04
C PHE A 25 2.05 5.01 9.84
N SER A 26 2.61 5.41 8.70
CA SER A 26 2.72 4.55 7.52
C SER A 26 3.89 3.57 7.64
N ASN A 27 3.72 2.35 7.13
CA ASN A 27 4.81 1.38 7.03
C ASN A 27 5.44 1.44 5.63
N ASP A 28 6.76 1.54 5.57
CA ASP A 28 7.52 1.38 4.32
C ASP A 28 7.52 -0.11 3.94
N MET A 29 6.83 -0.47 2.86
CA MET A 29 6.71 -1.84 2.35
C MET A 29 7.28 -1.97 0.93
N GLY A 30 8.04 -3.04 0.69
CA GLY A 30 8.45 -3.49 -0.64
C GLY A 30 7.79 -4.82 -0.97
N ILE A 31 7.40 -5.01 -2.23
CA ILE A 31 6.81 -6.27 -2.71
C ILE A 31 7.60 -6.72 -3.93
N ASP A 32 8.04 -7.98 -3.92
CA ASP A 32 8.62 -8.66 -5.07
C ASP A 32 7.59 -9.65 -5.63
N LEU A 33 7.25 -9.50 -6.91
CA LEU A 33 6.24 -10.29 -7.62
C LEU A 33 6.93 -11.15 -8.69
N GLY A 34 7.74 -12.11 -8.23
CA GLY A 34 8.40 -13.07 -9.09
C GLY A 34 7.42 -14.12 -9.64
N THR A 35 7.78 -14.75 -10.76
CA THR A 35 6.98 -15.82 -11.40
C THR A 35 6.86 -17.09 -10.56
N ALA A 36 7.82 -17.33 -9.66
CA ALA A 36 7.84 -18.50 -8.77
C ALA A 36 7.40 -18.15 -7.34
N SER A 37 7.72 -16.94 -6.86
CA SER A 37 7.51 -16.55 -5.46
C SER A 37 7.13 -15.08 -5.37
N THR A 38 6.27 -14.78 -4.40
CA THR A 38 5.92 -13.43 -3.98
C THR A 38 6.50 -13.19 -2.60
N LEU A 39 7.20 -12.07 -2.43
CA LEU A 39 7.77 -11.66 -1.14
C LEU A 39 7.24 -10.29 -0.74
N ALA A 40 6.96 -10.11 0.55
CA ALA A 40 6.72 -8.78 1.12
C ALA A 40 7.77 -8.48 2.18
N TYR A 41 8.36 -7.28 2.11
CA TYR A 41 9.35 -6.77 3.05
C TYR A 41 8.80 -5.52 3.72
N ILE A 42 8.91 -5.42 5.04
CA ILE A 42 8.60 -4.20 5.79
C ILE A 42 9.90 -3.68 6.40
N LYS A 43 10.19 -2.39 6.18
CA LYS A 43 11.38 -1.73 6.73
C LYS A 43 11.38 -1.83 8.25
N GLY A 44 12.46 -2.37 8.81
CA GLY A 44 12.59 -2.61 10.25
C GLY A 44 11.98 -3.92 10.75
N GLN A 45 11.23 -4.65 9.92
CA GLN A 45 10.70 -5.98 10.26
C GLN A 45 11.33 -7.12 9.42
N GLY A 46 11.84 -6.81 8.22
CA GLY A 46 12.40 -7.83 7.34
C GLY A 46 11.38 -8.37 6.34
N VAL A 47 11.64 -9.56 5.80
CA VAL A 47 10.68 -10.28 4.94
C VAL A 47 9.57 -10.85 5.82
N VAL A 48 8.35 -10.40 5.58
CA VAL A 48 7.15 -10.76 6.35
C VAL A 48 6.23 -11.74 5.60
N LEU A 49 6.45 -11.93 4.30
CA LEU A 49 5.74 -12.90 3.47
C LEU A 49 6.72 -13.49 2.46
N CYS A 50 6.66 -14.81 2.25
CA CYS A 50 7.42 -15.51 1.22
C CYS A 50 6.61 -16.73 0.74
N GLU A 51 5.71 -16.51 -0.21
CA GLU A 51 4.77 -17.51 -0.70
C GLU A 51 5.02 -17.87 -2.16
N PRO A 52 4.67 -19.08 -2.62
CA PRO A 52 4.55 -19.38 -4.04
C PRO A 52 3.63 -18.37 -4.75
N SER A 53 4.02 -17.87 -5.93
CA SER A 53 3.24 -16.85 -6.68
C SER A 53 2.06 -17.46 -7.47
N VAL A 54 1.46 -18.53 -6.95
CA VAL A 54 0.36 -19.28 -7.57
C VAL A 54 -0.94 -19.06 -6.82
N VAL A 55 -2.04 -18.99 -7.57
CA VAL A 55 -3.40 -18.83 -7.05
C VAL A 55 -4.29 -19.89 -7.69
N ALA A 56 -5.04 -20.63 -6.88
CA ALA A 56 -6.04 -21.57 -7.37
C ALA A 56 -7.38 -20.84 -7.59
N ILE A 57 -7.95 -20.96 -8.78
CA ILE A 57 -9.22 -20.31 -9.16
C ILE A 57 -10.21 -21.39 -9.63
N GLN A 58 -11.47 -21.29 -9.21
CA GLN A 58 -12.52 -22.15 -9.73
C GLN A 58 -12.75 -21.86 -11.22
N LYS A 59 -12.53 -22.88 -12.05
CA LYS A 59 -12.62 -22.78 -13.52
C LYS A 59 -13.96 -22.19 -13.97
N GLY A 60 -13.89 -21.22 -14.88
CA GLY A 60 -15.08 -20.54 -15.42
C GLY A 60 -15.63 -19.44 -14.51
N THR A 61 -15.00 -19.17 -13.37
CA THR A 61 -15.36 -18.09 -12.44
C THR A 61 -14.12 -17.28 -12.05
N SER A 62 -14.32 -16.19 -11.31
CA SER A 62 -13.24 -15.43 -10.66
C SER A 62 -13.09 -15.78 -9.18
N ASN A 63 -13.69 -16.90 -8.72
CA ASN A 63 -13.64 -17.29 -7.32
C ASN A 63 -12.29 -17.91 -6.97
N VAL A 64 -11.60 -17.33 -5.99
CA VAL A 64 -10.30 -17.81 -5.49
C VAL A 64 -10.53 -18.92 -4.47
N LEU A 65 -9.83 -20.03 -4.64
CA LEU A 65 -9.90 -21.21 -3.77
C LEU A 65 -8.74 -21.24 -2.77
N ALA A 66 -7.54 -20.85 -3.21
CA ALA A 66 -6.32 -20.82 -2.41
C ALA A 66 -5.27 -19.89 -3.03
N VAL A 67 -4.28 -19.48 -2.22
CA VAL A 67 -3.15 -18.62 -2.59
C VAL A 67 -1.92 -19.15 -1.85
N GLY A 68 -0.75 -19.23 -2.49
CA GLY A 68 0.46 -19.74 -1.83
C GLY A 68 0.40 -21.24 -1.51
N GLU A 69 1.07 -21.67 -0.43
CA GLU A 69 0.95 -23.02 0.15
C GLU A 69 0.17 -23.05 1.48
#